data_AF-A0A934S3W4-F1
#
_entry.id   AF-A0A934S3W4-F1
#
_cell.length_a   1.000
_cell.length_b   1.000
_cell.length_c   1.000
_cell.angle_alpha   90.00
_cell.angle_beta   90.00
_cell.angle_gamma   90.00
#
_symmetry.space_group_name_H-M   'P 1'
#
loop_
_entity.id
_entity.type
_entity.pdbx_description
1 polymer ?
#
loop_
_entity_poly.entity_id
_entity_poly.type
_entity_poly.pdbx_seq_one_letter_code
_entity_poly.pdbx_strand_id
1 'polypeptide(L)'
;MEIDNKKRARAIISEVLDLALNRHIHVLSENGYLKERKHSKNYGYKDGKALPALEMKWALMEETCDRFEAAISDYLEFPREQIWPMKNPPEKKE
;
A
#
# COMPACT_ATOMS: atom_id res chain seq x y z
N MET A 1 -9.34 13.46 -22.79
CA MET A 1 -9.59 13.28 -21.34
C MET A 1 -8.22 13.15 -20.71
N GLU A 2 -7.76 14.19 -20.03
CA GLU A 2 -6.45 14.22 -19.39
C GLU A 2 -6.44 13.18 -18.25
N ILE A 3 -5.42 12.33 -18.21
CA ILE A 3 -5.30 11.30 -17.17
C ILE A 3 -4.77 12.00 -15.92
N ASP A 4 -5.58 12.02 -14.86
CA ASP A 4 -5.19 12.54 -13.56
C ASP A 4 -4.19 11.57 -12.89
N ASN A 5 -2.90 11.83 -13.09
CA ASN A 5 -1.82 10.97 -12.59
C ASN A 5 -1.78 10.93 -11.06
N LYS A 6 -2.28 11.94 -10.34
CA LYS A 6 -2.41 11.90 -8.88
C LYS A 6 -3.45 10.90 -8.43
N LYS A 7 -4.65 10.93 -9.04
CA LYS A 7 -5.69 9.92 -8.77
C LYS A 7 -5.19 8.51 -9.09
N ARG A 8 -4.46 8.36 -10.19
CA ARG A 8 -3.89 7.08 -10.61
C ARG A 8 -2.78 6.60 -9.66
N ALA A 9 -1.92 7.49 -9.18
CA ALA A 9 -0.92 7.20 -8.17
C ALA A 9 -1.57 6.72 -6.85
N ARG A 10 -2.59 7.44 -6.34
CA ARG A 10 -3.34 7.02 -5.15
C ARG A 10 -3.99 5.65 -5.33
N ALA A 11 -4.58 5.37 -6.50
CA ALA A 11 -5.18 4.08 -6.80
C ALA A 11 -4.14 2.94 -6.75
N ILE A 12 -2.97 3.12 -7.37
CA ILE A 12 -1.88 2.14 -7.35
C ILE A 12 -1.38 1.89 -5.92
N ILE A 13 -1.09 2.96 -5.17
CA ILE A 13 -0.64 2.84 -3.77
C ILE A 13 -1.69 2.09 -2.95
N SER A 14 -2.96 2.48 -3.09
CA SER A 14 -4.06 1.87 -2.36
C SER A 14 -4.23 0.39 -2.68
N GLU A 15 -4.20 0.00 -3.96
CA GLU A 15 -4.34 -1.42 -4.36
C GLU A 15 -3.18 -2.27 -3.84
N VAL A 16 -1.94 -1.79 -3.98
CA VAL A 16 -0.75 -2.52 -3.52
C VAL A 16 -0.77 -2.69 -2.00
N LEU A 17 -1.09 -1.62 -1.27
CA LEU A 17 -1.17 -1.67 0.19
C LEU A 17 -2.37 -2.48 0.67
N ASP A 18 -3.51 -2.42 -0.02
CA ASP A 18 -4.67 -3.22 0.32
C ASP A 18 -4.32 -4.71 0.22
N LEU A 19 -3.69 -5.13 -0.88
CA LEU A 19 -3.20 -6.51 -1.07
C LEU A 19 -2.17 -6.92 -0.01
N ALA A 20 -1.20 -6.06 0.29
CA ALA A 20 -0.13 -6.36 1.25
C ALA A 20 -0.65 -6.40 2.70
N LEU A 21 -1.46 -5.42 3.10
CA LEU A 21 -1.95 -5.25 4.46
C LEU A 21 -3.12 -6.18 4.77
N ASN A 22 -3.97 -6.55 3.80
CA ASN A 22 -5.01 -7.57 3.99
C ASN A 22 -4.41 -8.90 4.46
N ARG A 23 -3.21 -9.25 3.98
CA ARG A 23 -2.50 -10.47 4.39
C ARG A 23 -1.75 -10.31 5.73
N HIS A 24 -1.49 -9.08 6.18
CA HIS A 24 -0.55 -8.79 7.27
C HIS A 24 -1.17 -8.03 8.45
N ILE A 25 -2.48 -7.78 8.46
CA ILE A 25 -3.19 -7.24 9.62
C ILE A 25 -2.96 -8.07 10.89
N HIS A 26 -2.80 -9.38 10.74
CA HIS A 26 -2.43 -10.28 11.83
C HIS A 26 -1.00 -10.01 12.37
N VAL A 27 -0.07 -9.59 11.51
CA VAL A 27 1.34 -9.29 11.84
C VAL A 27 1.51 -7.91 12.50
N LEU A 28 0.70 -6.92 12.11
CA LEU A 28 0.63 -5.63 12.81
C LEU A 28 0.20 -5.82 14.28
N SER A 29 -0.66 -6.79 14.53
CA SER A 29 -1.05 -7.19 15.88
C SER A 29 0.09 -7.83 16.67
N GLU A 30 0.81 -8.77 16.05
CA GLU A 30 1.92 -9.50 16.70
C GLU A 30 3.09 -8.60 17.11
N ASN A 31 3.32 -7.49 16.41
CA ASN A 31 4.39 -6.54 16.74
C ASN A 31 3.97 -5.45 17.74
N GLY A 32 2.81 -5.60 18.40
CA GLY A 32 2.40 -4.71 19.49
C GLY A 32 1.80 -3.37 19.06
N TYR A 33 1.57 -3.17 17.76
CA TYR A 33 0.81 -2.01 17.27
C TYR A 33 -0.68 -2.11 17.58
N LEU A 34 -1.21 -3.34 17.71
CA LEU A 34 -2.52 -3.59 18.32
C LEU A 34 -2.28 -4.26 19.67
N LYS A 35 -2.33 -3.46 20.74
CA LYS A 35 -2.33 -3.98 22.11
C LYS A 35 -3.62 -4.76 22.33
N GLU A 36 -3.64 -6.07 22.03
CA GLU A 36 -4.38 -7.10 22.79
C GLU A 36 -4.36 -8.46 22.09
N ARG A 37 -3.79 -9.45 22.79
CA ARG A 37 -3.97 -10.88 22.52
C ARG A 37 -5.44 -11.29 22.75
N LYS A 38 -6.38 -10.99 21.84
CA LYS A 38 -7.68 -11.71 21.79
C LYS A 38 -8.64 -11.41 20.63
N HIS A 39 -8.22 -10.98 19.43
CA HIS A 39 -9.20 -10.42 18.51
C HIS A 39 -9.20 -10.96 17.09
N SER A 40 -9.92 -12.07 16.89
CA SER A 40 -10.77 -12.19 15.70
C SER A 40 -11.97 -11.21 15.74
N LYS A 41 -12.13 -10.43 16.83
CA LYS A 41 -13.27 -9.53 17.09
C LYS A 41 -13.05 -8.04 16.78
N ASN A 42 -11.83 -7.62 16.41
CA ASN A 42 -11.48 -6.19 16.19
C ASN A 42 -11.12 -5.88 14.72
N TYR A 43 -11.48 -6.75 13.78
CA TYR A 43 -11.31 -6.53 12.35
C TYR A 43 -12.67 -6.57 11.63
N GLY A 44 -12.82 -5.76 10.59
CA GLY A 44 -14.08 -5.59 9.86
C GLY A 44 -14.96 -4.48 10.46
N TYR A 45 -16.27 -4.65 10.35
CA TYR A 45 -17.26 -3.69 10.84
C TYR A 45 -18.09 -4.30 11.96
N LYS A 46 -18.45 -3.48 12.95
CA LYS A 46 -19.44 -3.81 13.96
C LYS A 46 -20.42 -2.64 14.09
N ASP A 47 -21.71 -2.92 13.97
CA ASP A 47 -22.77 -1.92 14.05
C ASP A 47 -22.54 -0.73 13.09
N GLY A 48 -22.05 -1.02 11.88
CA GLY A 48 -21.74 -0.03 10.84
C GLY A 48 -20.47 0.79 11.07
N LYS A 49 -19.74 0.56 12.17
CA LYS A 49 -18.47 1.24 12.46
C LYS A 49 -17.29 0.34 12.16
N ALA A 50 -16.25 0.92 11.56
CA ALA A 50 -14.98 0.24 11.38
C ALA A 50 -14.36 -0.07 12.74
N LEU A 51 -13.81 -1.26 12.89
CA LEU A 51 -13.11 -1.65 14.10
C LEU A 51 -11.65 -1.14 14.07
N PRO A 52 -10.98 -0.97 15.23
CA PRO A 52 -9.72 -0.24 15.31
C PRO A 52 -8.60 -0.74 14.38
N ALA A 53 -8.53 -2.04 14.08
CA ALA A 53 -7.54 -2.57 13.16
C ALA A 53 -7.79 -2.15 11.71
N LEU A 54 -9.06 -2.01 11.32
CA LEU A 54 -9.44 -1.52 9.99
C LEU A 54 -9.20 -0.01 9.88
N GLU A 55 -9.51 0.75 10.93
CA GLU A 55 -9.19 2.19 11.01
C GLU A 55 -7.68 2.43 10.90
N MET A 56 -6.87 1.67 11.64
CA MET A 56 -5.41 1.78 11.59
C MET A 56 -4.85 1.43 10.20
N LYS A 57 -5.40 0.41 9.53
CA LYS A 57 -5.04 0.08 8.15
C LYS A 57 -5.30 1.27 7.22
N TRP A 58 -6.48 1.86 7.28
CA TRP A 58 -6.81 3.00 6.42
C TRP A 58 -5.93 4.22 6.71
N ALA A 59 -5.66 4.51 7.98
CA ALA A 59 -4.74 5.59 8.36
C ALA A 59 -3.33 5.40 7.78
N LEU A 60 -2.79 4.17 7.86
CA LEU A 60 -1.49 3.84 7.26
C LEU A 60 -1.50 3.96 5.73
N MET A 61 -2.59 3.54 5.09
CA MET A 61 -2.75 3.68 3.65
C MET A 61 -2.78 5.15 3.23
N GLU A 62 -3.49 5.99 3.97
CA GLU A 62 -3.60 7.42 3.71
C GLU A 62 -2.27 8.16 3.91
N GLU A 63 -1.56 7.90 5.02
CA GLU A 63 -0.21 8.43 5.25
C GLU A 63 0.75 8.04 4.11
N THR A 64 0.66 6.79 3.64
CA THR A 64 1.51 6.30 2.55
C THR A 64 1.14 6.96 1.22
N CYS A 65 -0.15 7.17 0.95
CA CYS A 65 -0.59 7.94 -0.21
C CYS A 65 0.00 9.35 -0.17
N ASP A 66 -0.15 10.06 0.94
CA ASP A 66 0.31 11.44 1.06
C ASP A 66 1.84 11.57 0.93
N ARG A 67 2.58 10.55 1.37
CA ARG A 67 4.04 10.53 1.28
C ARG A 67 4.58 10.22 -0.13
N PHE A 68 3.91 9.35 -0.88
CA PHE A 68 4.43 8.82 -2.15
C PHE A 68 3.65 9.25 -3.40
N GLU A 69 2.45 9.84 -3.26
CA GLU A 69 1.60 10.26 -4.38
C GLU A 69 2.35 11.15 -5.35
N ALA A 70 3.04 12.18 -4.86
CA ALA A 70 3.78 13.11 -5.72
C ALA A 70 4.86 12.40 -6.53
N ALA A 71 5.69 11.58 -5.89
CA ALA A 71 6.78 10.88 -6.56
C ALA A 71 6.27 9.86 -7.61
N ILE A 72 5.18 9.16 -7.32
CA ILE A 72 4.58 8.20 -8.25
C ILE A 72 3.85 8.92 -9.38
N SER A 73 3.12 10.00 -9.09
CA SER A 73 2.47 10.85 -10.10
C SER A 73 3.50 11.40 -11.08
N ASP A 74 4.61 11.95 -10.58
CA ASP A 74 5.71 12.46 -11.40
C ASP A 74 6.30 11.35 -12.29
N TYR A 75 6.43 10.13 -11.76
CA TYR A 75 6.90 8.99 -12.55
C TYR A 75 5.88 8.55 -13.61
N LEU A 76 4.58 8.58 -13.32
CA LEU A 76 3.54 8.25 -14.30
C LEU A 76 3.45 9.28 -15.43
N GLU A 77 3.74 10.55 -15.13
CA GLU A 77 3.79 11.64 -16.10
C GLU A 77 5.07 11.59 -16.95
N PHE A 78 6.20 11.27 -16.31
CA PHE A 78 7.51 11.17 -16.94
C PHE A 78 8.19 9.83 -16.62
N PRO A 79 7.76 8.71 -17.24
CA PRO A 79 8.32 7.39 -16.97
C PRO A 79 9.82 7.37 -17.23
N ARG A 80 10.60 7.12 -16.17
CA ARG A 80 12.06 7.13 -16.24
C ARG A 80 12.59 5.74 -16.55
N GLU A 81 12.27 5.23 -17.74
CA GLU A 81 12.69 3.91 -18.22
C GLU A 81 14.23 3.78 -18.39
N GLN A 82 15.01 4.83 -18.09
CA GLN A 82 16.48 4.83 -18.13
C GLN A 82 17.18 4.89 -16.75
N ILE A 83 16.46 5.00 -15.62
CA ILE A 83 17.12 5.17 -14.30
C ILE A 83 17.21 3.88 -13.48
N TRP A 84 16.45 2.83 -13.84
CA TRP A 84 16.62 1.51 -13.25
C TRP A 84 17.41 0.64 -14.23
N PRO A 85 18.69 0.30 -13.97
CA PRO A 85 19.34 -0.71 -14.77
C PRO A 85 18.64 -2.03 -14.43
N MET A 86 17.68 -2.45 -15.27
CA MET A 86 17.49 -3.87 -15.47
C MET A 86 18.80 -4.36 -16.05
N LYS A 87 19.74 -4.74 -15.18
CA LYS A 87 20.82 -5.63 -15.58
C LYS A 87 20.09 -6.82 -16.19
N ASN A 88 20.14 -6.93 -17.52
CA ASN A 88 19.72 -8.15 -18.19
C ASN A 88 20.34 -9.31 -17.39
N PRO A 89 19.54 -10.31 -16.97
CA PRO A 89 20.14 -11.51 -16.38
C PRO A 89 21.22 -11.98 -17.35
N PRO A 90 22.42 -12.35 -16.87
CA PRO A 90 23.53 -12.67 -17.75
C PRO A 90 23.08 -13.72 -18.74
N GLU A 91 23.19 -13.41 -20.04
CA GLU A 91 22.96 -14.38 -21.09
C GLU A 91 23.81 -15.61 -20.77
N LYS A 92 23.15 -16.76 -20.59
CA LYS A 92 23.87 -18.04 -20.50
C LYS A 92 24.62 -18.18 -21.82
N LYS A 93 25.94 -18.04 -21.76
CA LYS A 93 26.81 -18.47 -22.85
C LYS A 93 26.72 -19.99 -22.90
N GLU A 94 26.07 -20.51 -23.94
CA GLU A 94 26.23 -21.90 -24.38
C GLU A 94 27.63 -22.12 -24.96
#